data_AF-A0A3A5PYI5-F1
#
_entry.id   AF-A0A3A5PYI5-F1
#
_cell.length_a   1.000
_cell.length_b   1.000
_cell.length_c   1.000
_cell.angle_alpha   90.00
_cell.angle_beta   90.00
_cell.angle_gamma   90.00
#
_symmetry.space_group_name_H-M   'P 1'
#
loop_
_entity.id
_entity.type
_entity.pdbx_description
1 polymer ?
#
loop_
_entity_poly.entity_id
_entity_poly.type
_entity_poly.pdbx_seq_one_letter_code
_entity_poly.pdbx_strand_id
1 'polypeptide(L)'
;MRLNSTNLKQVGGGKIVKQGDSASLFEYKLLDEDHKPVEELNGTDAKITLYNASGKVSIDTSVTNSGITFKLAKPLPIGLYTVEVVAGGYVFPSDRRTTLEVTQSADEYTSSELLDLVKNDVKAEIDKYIAEHPNGPQTEELPDLTTLYNLAKI
;
A
#
# COMPACT_ATOMS: atom_id res chain seq x y z
N MET A 1 18.95 16.95 -9.57
CA MET A 1 19.98 15.92 -9.29
C MET A 1 19.37 14.55 -9.58
N ARG A 2 20.12 13.49 -9.94
CA ARG A 2 19.56 12.12 -10.03
C ARG A 2 19.85 11.40 -8.72
N LEU A 3 18.82 10.91 -8.03
CA LEU A 3 18.95 10.10 -6.82
C LEU A 3 19.19 8.65 -7.26
N ASN A 4 20.39 8.09 -7.06
CA ASN A 4 20.63 6.69 -7.43
C ASN A 4 20.11 5.71 -6.37
N SER A 5 20.05 6.17 -5.11
CA SER A 5 19.42 5.47 -3.99
C SER A 5 18.62 6.45 -3.14
N THR A 6 17.55 5.95 -2.55
CA THR A 6 16.63 6.72 -1.71
C THR A 6 16.50 6.04 -0.35
N ASN A 7 16.61 6.83 0.72
CA ASN A 7 16.68 6.37 2.10
C ASN A 7 15.51 6.94 2.91
N LEU A 8 14.98 6.16 3.86
CA LEU A 8 13.89 6.58 4.74
C LEU A 8 14.30 6.43 6.20
N LYS A 9 14.39 7.55 6.93
CA LYS A 9 14.80 7.56 8.34
C LYS A 9 13.66 8.03 9.24
N GLN A 10 13.26 7.22 10.22
CA GLN A 10 12.33 7.66 11.26
C GLN A 10 13.00 8.69 12.15
N VAL A 11 12.35 9.83 12.38
CA VAL A 11 12.83 10.92 13.22
C VAL A 11 11.87 11.25 14.37
N GLY A 12 10.61 10.83 14.27
CA GLY A 12 9.59 11.03 15.30
C GLY A 12 8.58 9.89 15.33
N GLY A 13 7.91 9.76 16.48
CA GLY A 13 7.05 8.62 16.81
C GLY A 13 7.84 7.41 17.32
N GLY A 14 7.12 6.47 17.95
CA GLY A 14 7.71 5.21 18.40
C GLY A 14 7.96 4.24 17.25
N LYS A 15 8.99 3.38 17.36
CA LYS A 15 9.15 2.22 16.47
C LYS A 15 8.09 1.13 16.75
N ILE A 16 7.58 1.13 17.99
CA ILE A 16 6.55 0.23 18.49
C ILE A 16 5.34 1.08 18.83
N VAL A 17 4.17 0.71 18.31
CA VAL A 17 2.89 1.37 18.55
C VAL A 17 1.85 0.36 19.01
N LYS A 18 0.88 0.81 19.80
CA LYS A 18 -0.25 -0.01 20.24
C LYS A 18 -1.35 -0.05 19.18
N GLN A 19 -2.02 -1.18 19.08
CA GLN A 19 -3.17 -1.34 18.20
C GLN A 19 -4.24 -0.30 18.56
N GLY A 20 -4.61 0.54 17.58
CA GLY A 20 -5.58 1.62 17.73
C GLY A 20 -5.07 2.89 18.42
N ASP A 21 -3.75 3.03 18.61
CA ASP A 21 -3.16 4.33 18.91
C ASP A 21 -3.26 5.25 17.68
N SER A 22 -4.29 6.09 17.71
CA SER A 22 -4.57 7.12 16.70
C SER A 22 -3.97 8.48 17.05
N ALA A 23 -3.39 8.62 18.24
CA ALA A 23 -2.82 9.87 18.71
C ALA A 23 -1.37 10.04 18.27
N SER A 24 -0.61 8.93 18.21
CA SER A 24 0.79 8.90 17.80
C SER A 24 1.02 9.51 16.43
N LEU A 25 1.97 10.44 16.38
CA LEU A 25 2.44 11.10 15.17
C LEU A 25 3.75 10.45 14.73
N PHE A 26 3.78 9.90 13.53
CA PHE A 26 4.97 9.31 12.94
C PHE A 26 5.61 10.30 11.99
N GLU A 27 6.93 10.45 12.11
CA GLU A 27 7.70 11.38 11.28
C GLU A 27 8.89 10.66 10.65
N TYR A 28 9.02 10.78 9.34
CA TYR A 28 10.12 10.21 8.57
C TYR A 28 10.77 11.27 7.69
N LYS A 29 12.09 11.20 7.54
CA LYS A 29 12.87 12.02 6.60
C LYS A 29 13.15 11.23 5.33
N LEU A 30 12.94 11.90 4.20
CA LEU A 30 13.28 11.44 2.86
C LEU A 30 14.73 11.88 2.58
N LEU A 31 15.59 10.90 2.37
CA LEU A 31 17.03 11.12 2.23
C LEU A 31 17.53 10.58 0.89
N ASP A 32 18.57 11.20 0.35
CA ASP A 32 19.26 10.75 -0.86
C ASP A 32 20.28 9.63 -0.57
N GLU A 33 21.12 9.32 -1.56
CA GLU A 33 22.21 8.34 -1.48
C GLU A 33 23.27 8.72 -0.44
N ASP A 34 23.52 10.02 -0.25
CA ASP A 34 24.44 10.58 0.73
C ASP A 34 23.81 10.72 2.13
N HIS A 35 22.59 10.22 2.32
CA HIS A 35 21.79 10.39 3.54
C HIS A 35 21.49 11.86 3.89
N LYS A 36 21.47 12.74 2.87
CA LYS A 36 21.09 14.15 3.01
C LYS A 36 19.59 14.34 2.73
N PRO A 37 18.93 15.31 3.39
CA PRO A 37 17.52 15.57 3.15
C PRO A 37 17.23 16.01 1.71
N VAL A 38 16.20 15.44 1.10
CA VAL A 38 15.79 15.79 -0.28
C VAL A 38 14.82 16.98 -0.26
N GLU A 39 15.36 18.19 -0.27
CA GLU A 39 14.54 19.43 -0.20
C GLU A 39 13.71 19.68 -1.46
N GLU A 40 14.14 19.15 -2.62
CA GLU A 40 13.46 19.29 -3.91
C GLU A 40 12.04 18.68 -3.91
N LEU A 41 11.74 17.77 -2.97
CA LEU A 41 10.43 17.12 -2.85
C LEU A 41 9.46 17.90 -1.98
N ASN A 42 9.88 18.97 -1.30
CA ASN A 42 8.98 19.75 -0.44
C ASN A 42 7.79 20.32 -1.22
N GLY A 43 6.60 20.16 -0.65
CA GLY A 43 5.34 20.58 -1.28
C GLY A 43 4.78 19.60 -2.30
N THR A 44 5.45 18.47 -2.56
CA THR A 44 4.91 17.40 -3.41
C THR A 44 3.97 16.48 -2.64
N ASP A 45 3.00 15.91 -3.33
CA ASP A 45 2.17 14.84 -2.80
C ASP A 45 3.00 13.58 -2.56
N ALA A 46 2.71 12.90 -1.47
CA ALA A 46 3.36 11.67 -1.07
C ALA A 46 2.32 10.62 -0.66
N LYS A 47 2.57 9.38 -1.04
CA LYS A 47 1.75 8.23 -0.63
C LYS A 47 2.59 7.28 0.21
N ILE A 48 2.20 7.11 1.46
CA ILE A 48 2.80 6.16 2.39
C ILE A 48 2.08 4.84 2.24
N THR A 49 2.82 3.74 2.18
CA THR A 49 2.28 2.38 2.20
C THR A 49 2.90 1.62 3.36
N LEU A 50 2.05 1.10 4.25
CA LEU A 50 2.44 0.16 5.29
C LEU A 50 1.95 -1.21 4.90
N TYR A 51 2.85 -2.20 4.80
CA TYR A 51 2.46 -3.55 4.38
C TYR A 51 3.19 -4.64 5.14
N ASN A 52 2.51 -5.78 5.27
CA ASN A 52 3.04 -7.02 5.80
C ASN A 52 2.28 -8.22 5.18
N ALA A 53 2.45 -9.41 5.75
CA ALA A 53 1.75 -10.61 5.27
C ALA A 53 0.21 -10.54 5.43
N SER A 54 -0.30 -9.67 6.30
CA SER A 54 -1.74 -9.49 6.54
C SER A 54 -2.41 -8.53 5.55
N GLY A 55 -1.62 -7.76 4.79
CA GLY A 55 -2.12 -6.83 3.78
C GLY A 55 -1.35 -5.51 3.75
N LYS A 56 -1.96 -4.49 3.13
CA LYS A 56 -1.38 -3.16 2.95
C LYS A 56 -2.38 -2.05 3.25
N VAL A 57 -1.92 -0.97 3.87
CA VAL A 57 -2.65 0.29 4.03
C VAL A 57 -1.89 1.39 3.33
N SER A 58 -2.62 2.27 2.64
CA SER A 58 -2.06 3.46 2.00
C SER A 58 -2.61 4.72 2.64
N ILE A 59 -1.75 5.70 2.84
CA ILE A 59 -2.05 6.99 3.47
C ILE A 59 -1.48 8.08 2.58
N ASP A 60 -2.34 8.96 2.09
CA ASP A 60 -1.93 10.13 1.32
C ASP A 60 -1.53 11.26 2.27
N THR A 61 -0.42 11.94 1.95
CA THR A 61 0.14 13.08 2.68
C THR A 61 0.92 13.98 1.73
N SER A 62 1.59 15.00 2.25
CA SER A 62 2.49 15.86 1.49
C SER A 62 3.87 15.89 2.14
N VAL A 63 4.91 16.07 1.33
CA VAL A 63 6.27 16.22 1.84
C VAL A 63 6.46 17.62 2.42
N THR A 64 6.89 17.69 3.67
CA THR A 64 7.23 18.94 4.36
C THR A 64 8.58 18.80 5.07
N ASN A 65 9.43 19.81 4.96
CA ASN A 65 10.78 19.80 5.54
C ASN A 65 11.57 18.52 5.19
N SER A 66 11.54 18.09 3.93
CA SER A 66 12.20 16.89 3.40
C SER A 66 11.76 15.62 4.12
N GLY A 67 10.52 15.57 4.57
CA GLY A 67 9.96 14.48 5.33
C GLY A 67 8.46 14.35 5.18
N ILE A 68 7.92 13.29 5.75
CA ILE A 68 6.50 13.01 5.78
C ILE A 68 6.07 12.78 7.22
N THR A 69 4.83 13.14 7.49
CA THR A 69 4.20 13.00 8.78
C THR A 69 2.82 12.38 8.61
N PHE A 70 2.49 11.39 9.45
CA PHE A 70 1.19 10.74 9.40
C PHE A 70 0.75 10.18 10.75
N LYS A 71 -0.53 9.85 10.86
CA LYS A 71 -1.15 9.14 11.98
C LYS A 71 -1.87 7.90 11.48
N LEU A 72 -2.04 6.92 12.35
CA LEU A 72 -2.84 5.72 12.05
C LEU A 72 -4.30 6.00 12.42
N ALA A 73 -5.12 6.35 11.43
CA ALA A 73 -6.53 6.65 11.67
C ALA A 73 -7.36 5.42 12.06
N LYS A 74 -6.93 4.23 11.63
CA LYS A 74 -7.57 2.95 11.91
C LYS A 74 -6.59 1.99 12.60
N PRO A 75 -7.08 1.11 13.49
CA PRO A 75 -6.26 0.07 14.07
C PRO A 75 -5.73 -0.87 12.99
N LEU A 76 -4.46 -1.27 13.11
CA LEU A 76 -3.83 -2.26 12.24
C LEU A 76 -3.71 -3.60 12.98
N PRO A 77 -3.80 -4.75 12.28
CA PRO A 77 -3.46 -6.04 12.86
C PRO A 77 -2.07 -6.02 13.50
N ILE A 78 -1.89 -6.79 14.57
CA ILE A 78 -0.59 -6.97 15.23
C ILE A 78 0.42 -7.50 14.22
N GLY A 79 1.63 -6.95 14.23
CA GLY A 79 2.72 -7.42 13.38
C GLY A 79 3.72 -6.35 13.02
N LEU A 80 4.74 -6.78 12.28
CA LEU A 80 5.80 -5.92 11.77
C LEU A 80 5.45 -5.45 10.35
N TYR A 81 5.25 -4.15 10.18
CA TYR A 81 4.96 -3.52 8.90
C TYR A 81 6.21 -2.91 8.29
N THR A 82 6.30 -2.97 6.97
CA THR A 82 7.31 -2.25 6.19
C THR A 82 6.73 -0.92 5.75
N VAL A 83 7.52 0.14 5.87
CA VAL A 83 7.13 1.49 5.50
C VAL A 83 7.77 1.85 4.18
N GLU A 84 6.94 2.12 3.18
CA GLU A 84 7.32 2.68 1.89
C GLU A 84 6.66 4.04 1.69
N VAL A 85 7.36 4.96 1.03
CA VAL A 85 6.86 6.30 0.70
C VAL A 85 7.14 6.58 -0.75
N VAL A 86 6.10 6.93 -1.51
CA VAL A 86 6.21 7.35 -2.90
C VAL A 86 5.99 8.86 -2.97
N ALA A 87 6.97 9.62 -3.46
CA ALA A 87 6.87 11.08 -3.58
C ALA A 87 7.66 11.57 -4.81
N GLY A 88 7.07 12.47 -5.62
CA GLY A 88 7.74 13.05 -6.79
C GLY A 88 8.28 12.04 -7.81
N GLY A 89 7.68 10.85 -7.90
CA GLY A 89 8.14 9.76 -8.77
C GLY A 89 9.22 8.84 -8.17
N TYR A 90 9.68 9.12 -6.95
CA TYR A 90 10.65 8.30 -6.22
C TYR A 90 9.97 7.40 -5.19
N VAL A 91 10.61 6.28 -4.83
CA VAL A 91 10.12 5.30 -3.83
C VAL A 91 11.17 5.13 -2.73
N PHE A 92 10.82 5.47 -1.50
CA PHE A 92 11.70 5.44 -0.34
C PHE A 92 11.26 4.35 0.66
N PRO A 93 12.19 3.65 1.32
CA PRO A 93 13.59 3.46 0.93
C PRO A 93 13.72 2.48 -0.26
N SER A 94 14.79 2.59 -1.05
CA SER A 94 15.05 1.69 -2.19
C SER A 94 16.09 0.60 -1.87
N ASP A 95 16.94 0.81 -0.86
CA ASP A 95 18.07 -0.07 -0.53
C ASP A 95 17.95 -0.76 0.84
N ARG A 96 17.17 -0.17 1.76
CA ARG A 96 17.02 -0.61 3.15
C ARG A 96 15.56 -0.86 3.49
N ARG A 97 15.32 -1.59 4.58
CA ARG A 97 13.97 -1.78 5.09
C ARG A 97 13.74 -0.89 6.30
N THR A 98 12.69 -0.08 6.23
CA THR A 98 12.20 0.69 7.37
C THR A 98 10.94 0.03 7.90
N THR A 99 10.86 -0.22 9.21
CA THR A 99 9.76 -0.99 9.81
C THR A 99 9.08 -0.27 10.96
N LEU A 100 7.80 -0.59 11.14
CA LEU A 100 6.94 -0.15 12.23
C LEU A 100 6.27 -1.38 12.85
N GLU A 101 6.38 -1.54 14.17
CA GLU A 101 5.81 -2.68 14.90
C GLU A 101 4.50 -2.29 15.58
N VAL A 102 3.42 -3.02 15.28
CA VAL A 102 2.12 -2.86 15.92
C VAL A 102 1.93 -3.98 16.94
N THR A 103 1.72 -3.62 18.20
CA THR A 103 1.54 -4.55 19.32
C THR A 103 0.13 -4.49 19.89
N GLN A 104 -0.28 -5.56 20.58
CA GLN A 104 -1.61 -5.67 21.18
C GLN A 104 -1.89 -4.51 22.15
N SER A 105 -3.10 -3.94 22.05
CA SER A 105 -3.63 -3.00 23.03
C SER A 105 -4.23 -3.73 24.24
N ALA A 106 -4.62 -2.99 25.28
CA ALA A 106 -5.34 -3.59 26.40
C ALA A 106 -6.74 -4.07 25.98
N ASP A 107 -7.36 -3.36 25.04
CA ASP A 107 -8.61 -3.74 24.40
C ASP A 107 -8.35 -4.72 23.25
N GLU A 108 -9.15 -5.78 23.15
CA GLU A 108 -9.10 -6.71 22.03
C GLU A 108 -9.83 -6.12 20.82
N TYR A 109 -9.10 -5.93 19.72
CA TYR A 109 -9.70 -5.52 18.45
C TYR A 109 -10.30 -6.73 17.73
N THR A 110 -11.58 -6.64 17.39
CA THR A 110 -12.25 -7.72 16.66
C THR A 110 -11.80 -7.75 15.19
N SER A 111 -11.91 -8.91 14.55
CA SER A 111 -11.59 -9.06 13.13
C SER A 111 -12.35 -8.04 12.25
N SER A 112 -13.56 -7.65 12.66
CA SER A 112 -14.40 -6.66 11.96
C SER A 112 -13.79 -5.26 11.90
N GLU A 113 -13.07 -4.85 12.94
CA GLU A 113 -12.42 -3.54 13.03
C GLU A 113 -11.08 -3.51 12.28
N LEU A 114 -10.52 -4.69 11.99
CA LEU A 114 -9.24 -4.88 11.28
C LEU A 114 -9.42 -5.25 9.79
N LEU A 115 -10.65 -5.56 9.37
CA LEU A 115 -11.02 -6.19 8.10
C LEU A 115 -10.79 -5.29 6.86
N ASP A 116 -10.56 -3.99 7.05
CA ASP A 116 -10.31 -3.06 5.94
C ASP A 116 -8.96 -3.28 5.25
N LEU A 117 -8.01 -3.98 5.89
CA LEU A 117 -6.68 -4.23 5.31
C LEU A 117 -6.69 -5.30 4.20
N VAL A 118 -7.56 -6.32 4.31
CA VAL A 118 -7.62 -7.47 3.38
C VAL A 118 -8.47 -7.15 2.14
N LYS A 119 -9.49 -6.29 2.28
CA LYS A 119 -10.46 -6.01 1.20
C LYS A 119 -9.85 -5.23 0.03
N ASN A 120 -8.83 -4.40 0.28
CA ASN A 120 -8.24 -3.55 -0.77
C ASN A 120 -7.48 -4.34 -1.84
N ASP A 121 -6.86 -5.49 -1.51
CA ASP A 121 -6.18 -6.30 -2.54
C ASP A 121 -7.18 -7.07 -3.40
N VAL A 122 -8.16 -7.73 -2.79
CA VAL A 122 -9.15 -8.53 -3.54
C VAL A 122 -10.01 -7.65 -4.44
N LYS A 123 -10.46 -6.49 -3.94
CA LYS A 123 -11.28 -5.57 -4.75
C LYS A 123 -10.49 -4.98 -5.91
N ALA A 124 -9.23 -4.59 -5.71
CA ALA A 124 -8.38 -4.07 -6.77
C ALA A 124 -8.09 -5.13 -7.84
N GLU A 125 -7.88 -6.40 -7.43
CA GLU A 125 -7.64 -7.50 -8.36
C GLU A 125 -8.90 -7.84 -9.17
N ILE A 126 -10.10 -7.77 -8.55
CA ILE A 126 -11.38 -7.93 -9.26
C ILE A 126 -11.63 -6.77 -10.23
N ASP A 127 -11.42 -5.53 -9.79
CA ASP A 127 -11.61 -4.34 -10.65
C ASP A 127 -10.64 -4.39 -11.85
N LYS A 128 -9.39 -4.82 -11.64
CA LYS A 128 -8.41 -5.03 -12.71
C LYS A 128 -8.82 -6.17 -13.64
N TYR A 129 -9.28 -7.29 -13.09
CA TYR A 129 -9.77 -8.42 -13.88
C TYR A 129 -10.98 -8.05 -14.74
N ILE A 130 -11.94 -7.28 -14.21
CA ILE A 130 -13.11 -6.79 -14.95
C ILE A 130 -12.71 -5.78 -16.03
N ALA A 131 -11.74 -4.90 -15.76
CA ALA A 131 -11.23 -3.95 -16.74
C ALA A 131 -10.47 -4.63 -17.89
N GLU A 132 -9.70 -5.68 -17.59
CA GLU A 132 -8.97 -6.48 -18.58
C GLU A 132 -9.88 -7.49 -19.31
N HIS A 133 -11.02 -7.87 -18.71
CA HIS A 133 -11.99 -8.82 -19.26
C HIS A 133 -13.43 -8.27 -19.16
N PRO A 134 -13.78 -7.22 -19.94
CA PRO A 134 -15.10 -6.59 -19.90
C PRO A 134 -16.26 -7.52 -20.31
N ASN A 135 -15.96 -8.66 -20.93
CA ASN A 135 -16.93 -9.67 -21.38
C ASN A 135 -16.98 -10.92 -20.49
N GLY A 136 -16.37 -10.91 -19.30
CA GLY A 136 -16.33 -12.07 -18.39
C GLY A 136 -15.52 -13.25 -18.93
N PRO A 137 -15.41 -14.37 -18.16
CA PRO A 137 -14.85 -15.60 -18.71
C PRO A 137 -15.68 -15.95 -19.94
N GLN A 138 -15.01 -16.01 -21.09
CA GLN A 138 -15.59 -16.29 -22.39
C GLN A 138 -16.73 -17.28 -22.22
N THR A 139 -17.95 -16.79 -22.42
CA THR A 139 -19.05 -17.67 -22.77
C THR A 139 -18.61 -18.24 -24.11
N GLU A 140 -17.94 -19.39 -24.09
CA GLU A 140 -17.81 -20.23 -25.25
C GLU A 140 -19.25 -20.51 -25.66
N GLU A 141 -19.77 -19.69 -26.57
CA GLU A 141 -21.07 -19.89 -27.17
C GLU A 141 -21.01 -21.28 -27.78
N LEU A 142 -21.68 -22.23 -27.12
CA LEU A 142 -21.88 -23.57 -27.63
C LEU A 142 -22.32 -23.41 -29.09
N PRO A 143 -21.61 -24.02 -30.04
CA PRO A 143 -21.90 -23.80 -31.45
C PRO A 143 -23.36 -24.14 -31.71
N ASP A 144 -24.08 -23.18 -32.29
CA ASP A 144 -25.50 -23.28 -32.55
C ASP A 144 -25.78 -24.58 -33.32
N LEU A 145 -26.83 -25.33 -32.92
CA LEU A 145 -27.18 -26.64 -33.51
C LEU A 145 -27.36 -26.56 -35.04
N THR A 146 -27.63 -25.36 -35.56
CA THR A 146 -27.72 -25.08 -37.00
C THR A 146 -26.38 -25.26 -37.74
N THR A 147 -25.24 -25.00 -37.07
CA THR A 147 -23.90 -25.26 -37.64
C THR A 147 -23.54 -26.74 -37.67
N LEU A 148 -24.01 -27.52 -36.69
CA LEU A 148 -23.82 -28.98 -36.65
C LEU A 148 -24.67 -29.70 -37.71
N TYR A 149 -25.88 -29.21 -37.99
CA TYR A 149 -26.77 -29.84 -38.98
C TYR A 149 -26.24 -29.73 -40.42
N ASN A 150 -25.46 -28.70 -40.72
CA ASN A 150 -24.87 -28.47 -42.04
C ASN A 150 -23.60 -29.30 -42.31
N LEU A 151 -22.96 -29.85 -41.26
CA LEU A 151 -21.81 -30.76 -41.42
C LEU A 151 -22.23 -32.23 -41.66
N ALA A 152 -23.44 -32.60 -41.24
CA ALA A 152 -23.95 -33.99 -41.36
C ALA A 152 -24.59 -34.30 -42.72
N LYS A 153 -24.53 -33.39 -43.70
CA LYS A 153 -25.18 -33.51 -45.01
C LYS A 153 -24.21 -33.57 -46.21
N ILE A 154 -22.95 -33.94 -45.98
CA ILE A 154 -21.97 -34.21 -47.05
C ILE A 154 -21.75 -35.72 -47.15
#